data_AF-A0ABD1IG93-F1
#
_entry.id   AF-A0ABD1IG93-F1
#
_cell.length_a   1.000
_cell.length_b   1.000
_cell.length_c   1.000
_cell.angle_alpha   90.00
_cell.angle_beta   90.00
_cell.angle_gamma   90.00
#
_symmetry.space_group_name_H-M   'P 1'
#
loop_
_entity.id
_entity.type
_entity.pdbx_description
1 polymer ?
#
loop_
_entity_poly.entity_id
_entity_poly.type
_entity_poly.pdbx_seq_one_letter_code
_entity_poly.pdbx_strand_id
1 'polypeptide(L)'
;MISDFHLLRTVSAAMRHRQIGEYLSNIHRRLLHNGPDTVEELFERHVVKDDNKHLDDDEKELLTRQRLTSTRREALSLYRDIIRATRFFMWPDSRGVLWRDVLRENARKEFEAARFEKDPEVVTRLLIGGRDAVQAAIDKLVEKQKEQIEKERDESRR
;
A
#
# COMPACT_ATOMS: atom_id res chain seq x y z
N MET A 1 40.71 -18.77 -13.09
CA MET A 1 39.36 -19.31 -12.84
C MET A 1 38.62 -18.47 -11.77
N ILE A 2 38.47 -17.15 -11.96
CA ILE A 2 37.80 -16.25 -10.99
C ILE A 2 36.71 -15.39 -11.70
N SER A 3 36.44 -15.63 -12.99
CA SER A 3 35.57 -14.74 -13.80
C SER A 3 34.08 -15.09 -13.79
N ASP A 4 33.64 -16.18 -13.17
CA ASP A 4 32.25 -16.65 -13.30
C ASP A 4 31.31 -16.23 -12.16
N PHE A 5 31.85 -15.92 -10.97
CA PHE A 5 31.01 -15.57 -9.80
C PHE A 5 30.43 -14.15 -9.86
N HIS A 6 31.15 -13.20 -10.47
CA HIS A 6 30.65 -11.83 -10.66
C HIS A 6 29.55 -11.76 -11.73
N LEU A 7 29.69 -12.51 -12.82
CA LEU A 7 28.71 -12.53 -13.91
C LEU A 7 27.37 -13.13 -13.46
N LEU A 8 27.39 -14.20 -12.66
CA LEU A 8 26.19 -14.80 -12.06
C LEU A 8 25.48 -13.84 -11.10
N ARG A 9 26.22 -13.01 -10.35
CA ARG A 9 25.65 -12.04 -9.41
C ARG A 9 24.93 -10.90 -10.13
N THR A 10 25.50 -10.42 -11.23
CA THR A 10 24.93 -9.35 -12.08
C THR A 10 23.72 -9.84 -12.89
N VAL A 11 23.76 -11.06 -13.44
CA VAL A 11 22.62 -11.68 -14.14
C VAL A 11 21.47 -11.96 -13.18
N SER A 12 21.78 -12.42 -11.96
CA SER A 12 20.78 -12.65 -10.91
C SER A 12 20.16 -11.35 -10.40
N ALA A 13 20.92 -10.25 -10.31
CA ALA A 13 20.39 -8.92 -10.00
C ALA A 13 19.48 -8.41 -11.13
N ALA A 14 19.93 -8.46 -12.39
CA ALA A 14 19.15 -8.03 -13.55
C ALA A 14 17.83 -8.81 -13.73
N MET A 15 17.83 -10.13 -13.48
CA MET A 15 16.59 -10.93 -13.47
C MET A 15 15.64 -10.53 -12.34
N ARG A 16 16.16 -10.21 -11.14
CA ARG A 16 15.34 -9.70 -10.02
C ARG A 16 14.71 -8.35 -10.36
N HIS A 17 15.43 -7.44 -11.01
CA HIS A 17 14.90 -6.12 -11.38
C HIS A 17 13.80 -6.18 -12.45
N ARG A 18 13.93 -7.05 -13.47
CA ARG A 18 12.90 -7.25 -14.49
C ARG A 18 11.61 -7.86 -13.91
N GLN A 19 11.76 -8.84 -13.01
CA GLN A 19 10.63 -9.45 -12.32
C GLN A 19 9.91 -8.48 -11.38
N ILE A 20 10.62 -7.55 -10.74
CA ILE A 20 10.02 -6.53 -9.87
C ILE A 20 9.24 -5.48 -10.67
N GLY A 21 9.74 -5.03 -11.83
CA GLY A 21 9.01 -4.07 -12.69
C GLY A 21 7.65 -4.60 -13.17
N GLU A 22 7.60 -5.87 -13.60
CA GLU A 22 6.35 -6.55 -13.98
C GLU A 22 5.46 -6.87 -12.77
N TYR A 23 6.02 -7.11 -11.59
CA TYR A 23 5.24 -7.29 -10.35
C TYR A 23 4.67 -5.97 -9.82
N LEU A 24 5.40 -4.85 -9.92
CA LEU A 24 4.94 -3.53 -9.49
C LEU A 24 3.81 -3.01 -10.41
N SER A 25 3.88 -3.27 -11.73
CA SER A 25 2.77 -2.97 -12.63
C SER A 25 1.54 -3.84 -12.36
N ASN A 26 1.73 -5.11 -11.98
CA ASN A 26 0.63 -5.98 -11.55
C ASN A 26 0.06 -5.63 -10.17
N ILE A 27 0.85 -5.03 -9.28
CA ILE A 27 0.37 -4.43 -8.02
C ILE A 27 -0.51 -3.23 -8.35
N HIS A 28 -0.05 -2.30 -9.19
CA HIS A 28 -0.89 -1.22 -9.72
C HIS A 28 -2.19 -1.76 -10.31
N ARG A 29 -2.12 -2.81 -11.15
CA ARG A 29 -3.29 -3.38 -11.83
C ARG A 29 -4.27 -4.12 -10.90
N ARG A 30 -3.81 -4.62 -9.74
CA ARG A 30 -4.68 -5.21 -8.70
C ARG A 30 -5.14 -4.21 -7.65
N LEU A 31 -4.47 -3.07 -7.52
CA LEU A 31 -4.89 -1.93 -6.70
C LEU A 31 -5.97 -1.10 -7.38
N LEU A 32 -6.09 -1.16 -8.72
CA LEU A 32 -6.85 -0.13 -9.44
C LEU A 32 -8.36 -0.33 -9.58
N HIS A 33 -8.96 -1.52 -9.43
CA HIS A 33 -10.43 -1.59 -9.48
C HIS A 33 -11.00 -2.78 -8.73
N ASN A 34 -11.52 -2.50 -7.52
CA ASN A 34 -12.71 -3.12 -6.92
C ASN A 34 -13.22 -2.24 -5.75
N GLY A 35 -13.10 -0.92 -5.89
CA GLY A 35 -13.48 0.07 -4.88
C GLY A 35 -13.37 1.48 -5.48
N PRO A 36 -14.15 2.44 -4.98
CA PRO A 36 -14.28 3.79 -5.55
C PRO A 36 -12.93 4.51 -5.61
N ASP A 37 -12.60 5.07 -6.78
CA ASP A 37 -11.26 5.59 -7.09
C ASP A 37 -11.06 7.07 -6.70
N THR A 38 -12.07 7.71 -6.08
CA THR A 38 -11.99 9.12 -5.65
C THR A 38 -12.46 9.33 -4.21
N VAL A 39 -11.91 10.38 -3.58
CA VAL A 39 -12.22 10.81 -2.21
C VAL A 39 -13.71 11.09 -2.05
N GLU A 40 -14.31 11.74 -3.05
CA GLU A 40 -15.72 12.07 -3.12
C GLU A 40 -16.62 10.83 -3.13
N GLU A 41 -16.27 9.77 -3.88
CA GLU A 41 -17.11 8.57 -3.97
C GLU A 41 -17.03 7.70 -2.68
N LEU A 42 -15.88 7.71 -1.99
CA LEU A 42 -15.76 7.13 -0.64
C LEU A 42 -16.54 7.93 0.40
N PHE A 43 -16.46 9.26 0.33
CA PHE A 43 -17.23 10.16 1.19
C PHE A 43 -18.72 10.01 0.94
N GLU A 44 -19.20 10.00 -0.30
CA GLU A 44 -20.63 9.86 -0.63
C GLU A 44 -21.25 8.55 -0.15
N ARG A 45 -20.45 7.47 -0.07
CA ARG A 45 -20.92 6.17 0.44
C ARG A 45 -21.06 6.15 1.97
N HIS A 46 -20.18 6.86 2.67
CA HIS A 46 -20.06 6.80 4.13
C HIS A 46 -20.64 8.02 4.85
N VAL A 47 -20.80 9.16 4.17
CA VAL A 47 -21.51 10.33 4.65
C VAL A 47 -23.01 10.12 4.43
N VAL A 48 -23.78 10.34 5.49
CA VAL A 48 -25.24 10.43 5.42
C VAL A 48 -25.56 11.65 4.56
N LYS A 49 -25.97 11.43 3.31
CA LYS A 49 -26.77 12.45 2.62
C LYS A 49 -28.04 12.59 3.45
N ASP A 50 -28.26 13.76 4.03
CA ASP A 50 -29.51 14.16 4.68
C ASP A 50 -30.61 14.29 3.62
N ASP A 51 -30.88 13.19 2.92
CA ASP A 51 -32.10 13.06 2.14
C ASP A 51 -33.22 12.95 3.19
N ASN A 52 -34.12 13.94 3.23
CA ASN A 52 -35.36 13.95 4.00
C ASN A 52 -36.34 12.82 3.59
N LYS A 53 -35.85 11.60 3.36
CA LYS A 53 -36.63 10.38 3.30
C LYS A 53 -36.81 9.92 4.74
N HIS A 54 -38.06 9.77 5.15
CA HIS A 54 -38.42 9.13 6.41
C HIS A 54 -38.09 7.63 6.31
N LEU A 55 -36.80 7.29 6.30
CA LEU A 55 -36.33 5.91 6.35
C LEU A 55 -36.82 5.31 7.67
N ASP A 56 -37.39 4.12 7.61
CA ASP A 56 -37.75 3.39 8.82
C ASP A 56 -36.47 2.99 9.60
N ASP A 57 -36.64 2.60 10.85
CA ASP A 57 -35.49 2.26 11.70
C ASP A 57 -34.76 0.98 11.22
N ASP A 58 -35.44 0.08 10.50
CA ASP A 58 -34.85 -1.14 9.94
C ASP A 58 -33.94 -0.81 8.74
N GLU A 59 -34.34 0.11 7.86
CA GLU A 59 -33.57 0.62 6.72
C GLU A 59 -32.30 1.35 7.20
N LYS A 60 -32.39 2.14 8.27
CA LYS A 60 -31.23 2.79 8.90
C LYS A 60 -30.25 1.78 9.47
N GLU A 61 -30.74 0.72 10.12
CA GLU A 61 -29.89 -0.36 10.65
C GLU A 61 -29.16 -1.09 9.51
N LEU A 62 -29.87 -1.41 8.42
CA LEU A 62 -29.31 -2.08 7.25
C LEU A 62 -28.21 -1.23 6.58
N LEU A 63 -28.43 0.07 6.40
CA LEU A 63 -27.43 1.00 5.86
C LEU A 63 -26.20 1.10 6.76
N THR A 64 -26.40 1.17 8.08
CA THR A 64 -25.31 1.20 9.05
C THR A 64 -24.49 -0.09 8.99
N ARG A 65 -25.15 -1.25 8.91
CA ARG A 65 -24.49 -2.55 8.76
C ARG A 65 -23.71 -2.64 7.45
N GLN A 66 -24.30 -2.19 6.35
CA GLN A 66 -23.66 -2.18 5.04
C GLN A 66 -22.39 -1.32 5.06
N ARG A 67 -22.46 -0.10 5.61
CA ARG A 67 -21.30 0.80 5.78
C ARG A 67 -20.20 0.18 6.64
N LEU A 68 -20.53 -0.40 7.78
CA LEU A 68 -19.54 -1.08 8.64
C LEU A 68 -18.83 -2.22 7.89
N THR A 69 -19.54 -2.95 7.03
CA THR A 69 -18.93 -4.01 6.22
C THR A 69 -18.04 -3.47 5.10
N SER A 70 -18.39 -2.34 4.45
CA SER A 70 -17.53 -1.71 3.44
C SER A 70 -16.26 -1.16 4.06
N THR A 71 -16.36 -0.42 5.16
CA THR A 71 -15.21 0.17 5.85
C THR A 71 -14.24 -0.90 6.34
N ARG A 72 -14.74 -2.00 6.93
CA ARG A 72 -13.89 -3.11 7.38
C ARG A 72 -13.18 -3.81 6.22
N ARG A 73 -13.86 -3.96 5.07
CA ARG A 73 -13.27 -4.55 3.85
C ARG A 73 -12.16 -3.65 3.31
N GLU A 74 -12.39 -2.35 3.27
CA GLU A 74 -11.41 -1.37 2.79
C GLU A 74 -10.17 -1.32 3.69
N ALA A 75 -10.35 -1.30 5.01
CA ALA A 75 -9.24 -1.37 5.97
C ALA A 75 -8.39 -2.63 5.77
N LEU A 76 -9.02 -3.80 5.63
CA LEU A 76 -8.31 -5.05 5.38
C LEU A 76 -7.62 -5.06 4.01
N SER A 77 -8.21 -4.45 2.99
CA SER A 77 -7.56 -4.31 1.67
C SER A 77 -6.29 -3.48 1.79
N LEU A 78 -6.39 -2.30 2.40
CA LEU A 78 -5.26 -1.40 2.63
C LEU A 78 -4.15 -2.09 3.42
N TYR A 79 -4.49 -2.79 4.51
CA TYR A 79 -3.50 -3.54 5.28
C TYR A 79 -2.76 -4.57 4.41
N ARG A 80 -3.48 -5.31 3.56
CA ARG A 80 -2.85 -6.27 2.63
C ARG A 80 -1.98 -5.58 1.60
N ASP A 81 -2.37 -4.40 1.11
CA ASP A 81 -1.58 -3.60 0.17
C ASP A 81 -0.27 -3.14 0.80
N ILE A 82 -0.31 -2.67 2.05
CA ILE A 82 0.90 -2.38 2.84
C ILE A 82 1.79 -3.61 2.93
N ILE A 83 1.25 -4.78 3.34
CA ILE A 83 2.04 -6.01 3.46
C ILE A 83 2.65 -6.46 2.12
N ARG A 84 1.97 -6.22 1.00
CA ARG A 84 2.50 -6.50 -0.35
C ARG A 84 3.61 -5.52 -0.71
N ALA A 85 3.39 -4.21 -0.52
CA ALA A 85 4.36 -3.15 -0.82
C ALA A 85 5.64 -3.32 0.00
N THR A 86 5.55 -3.62 1.30
CA THR A 86 6.72 -3.81 2.17
C THR A 86 7.67 -4.92 1.70
N ARG A 87 7.22 -5.87 0.88
CA ARG A 87 8.09 -6.95 0.35
C ARG A 87 9.26 -6.42 -0.49
N PHE A 88 9.11 -5.26 -1.11
CA PHE A 88 10.15 -4.66 -1.96
C PHE A 88 11.19 -3.85 -1.18
N PHE A 89 10.92 -3.55 0.11
CA PHE A 89 11.83 -2.81 0.99
C PHE A 89 12.86 -3.75 1.60
N MET A 90 13.77 -4.26 0.76
CA MET A 90 14.76 -5.28 1.13
C MET A 90 16.08 -4.71 1.69
N TRP A 91 16.22 -3.39 1.75
CA TRP A 91 17.43 -2.77 2.29
C TRP A 91 17.34 -2.60 3.81
N PRO A 92 18.48 -2.72 4.52
CA PRO A 92 18.55 -2.38 5.93
C PRO A 92 18.50 -0.86 6.14
N ASP A 93 17.94 -0.46 7.27
CA ASP A 93 18.09 0.86 7.89
C ASP A 93 19.53 1.03 8.41
N SER A 94 19.90 2.25 8.77
CA SER A 94 21.11 2.66 9.49
C SER A 94 21.49 1.75 10.66
N ARG A 95 20.50 1.14 11.32
CA ARG A 95 20.67 0.21 12.44
C ARG A 95 20.87 -1.26 12.02
N GLY A 96 20.92 -1.55 10.72
CA GLY A 96 21.01 -2.90 10.17
C GLY A 96 19.68 -3.66 10.07
N VAL A 97 18.55 -3.07 10.50
CA VAL A 97 17.22 -3.71 10.48
C VAL A 97 16.55 -3.53 9.12
N LEU A 98 15.96 -4.58 8.55
CA LEU A 98 15.26 -4.48 7.27
C LEU A 98 14.06 -3.51 7.34
N TRP A 99 13.98 -2.57 6.40
CA TRP A 99 12.86 -1.63 6.31
C TRP A 99 11.50 -2.33 6.19
N ARG A 100 11.45 -3.49 5.52
CA ARG A 100 10.26 -4.35 5.49
C ARG A 100 9.68 -4.61 6.88
N ASP A 101 10.53 -5.00 7.82
CA ASP A 101 10.06 -5.45 9.14
C ASP A 101 9.62 -4.25 9.98
N VAL A 102 10.36 -3.14 9.88
CA VAL A 102 9.98 -1.85 10.50
C VAL A 102 8.61 -1.39 9.99
N LEU A 103 8.40 -1.38 8.67
CA LEU A 103 7.15 -0.92 8.07
C LEU A 103 5.97 -1.83 8.43
N ARG A 104 6.18 -3.14 8.51
CA ARG A 104 5.14 -4.10 8.92
C ARG A 104 4.75 -3.93 10.38
N GLU A 105 5.73 -3.75 11.25
CA GLU A 105 5.50 -3.53 12.67
C GLU A 105 4.76 -2.21 12.90
N ASN A 106 5.18 -1.13 12.22
CA ASN A 106 4.49 0.15 12.29
C ASN A 106 3.05 0.03 11.78
N ALA A 107 2.83 -0.60 10.62
CA ALA A 107 1.49 -0.80 10.09
C ALA A 107 0.60 -1.59 11.07
N ARG A 108 1.13 -2.64 11.71
CA ARG A 108 0.39 -3.38 12.74
C ARG A 108 -0.02 -2.47 13.91
N LYS A 109 0.92 -1.66 14.42
CA LYS A 109 0.64 -0.74 15.54
C LYS A 109 -0.43 0.28 15.19
N GLU A 110 -0.35 0.92 14.02
CA GLU A 110 -1.33 1.90 13.56
C GLU A 110 -2.73 1.27 13.44
N PHE A 111 -2.84 0.08 12.85
CA PHE A 111 -4.12 -0.63 12.70
C PHE A 111 -4.71 -1.10 14.03
N GLU A 112 -3.88 -1.55 14.99
CA GLU A 112 -4.36 -1.90 16.33
C GLU A 112 -4.78 -0.66 17.13
N ALA A 113 -4.08 0.46 16.99
CA ALA A 113 -4.46 1.73 17.62
C ALA A 113 -5.83 2.23 17.13
N ALA A 114 -6.10 2.10 15.83
CA ALA A 114 -7.37 2.51 15.22
C ALA A 114 -8.49 1.45 15.31
N ARG A 115 -8.23 0.29 15.93
CA ARG A 115 -9.15 -0.87 15.91
C ARG A 115 -10.56 -0.58 16.43
N PHE A 116 -10.66 0.31 17.41
CA PHE A 116 -11.91 0.66 18.07
C PHE A 116 -12.45 2.03 17.65
N GLU A 117 -11.88 2.62 16.60
CA GLU A 117 -12.42 3.86 16.04
C GLU A 117 -13.81 3.60 15.45
N LYS A 118 -14.76 4.45 15.83
CA LYS A 118 -16.18 4.34 15.45
C LYS A 118 -16.65 5.54 14.65
N ASP A 119 -15.92 6.65 14.67
CA ASP A 119 -16.26 7.83 13.89
C ASP A 119 -16.03 7.56 12.39
N PRO A 120 -17.09 7.53 11.56
CA PRO A 120 -16.96 7.24 10.14
C PRO A 120 -16.08 8.25 9.40
N GLU A 121 -16.03 9.51 9.84
CA GLU A 121 -15.15 10.51 9.21
C GLU A 121 -13.69 10.23 9.51
N VAL A 122 -13.37 9.91 10.77
CA VAL A 122 -12.01 9.58 11.18
C VAL A 122 -11.54 8.33 10.46
N VAL A 123 -12.36 7.28 10.40
CA VAL A 123 -11.98 6.06 9.68
C VAL A 123 -11.77 6.33 8.20
N THR A 124 -12.64 7.13 7.58
CA THR A 124 -12.48 7.51 6.16
C THR A 124 -11.16 8.25 5.92
N ARG A 125 -10.83 9.22 6.77
CA ARG A 125 -9.56 9.97 6.68
C ARG A 125 -8.34 9.05 6.86
N LEU A 126 -8.40 8.09 7.79
CA LEU A 126 -7.33 7.11 8.00
C LEU A 126 -7.14 6.22 6.76
N LEU A 127 -8.23 5.78 6.14
CA LEU A 127 -8.17 4.95 4.93
C LEU A 127 -7.56 5.69 3.75
N ILE A 128 -7.96 6.94 3.52
CA ILE A 128 -7.42 7.78 2.43
C ILE A 128 -5.94 8.08 2.69
N GLY A 129 -5.61 8.63 3.87
CA GLY A 129 -4.25 8.98 4.22
C GLY A 129 -3.30 7.78 4.19
N GLY A 130 -3.79 6.59 4.59
CA GLY A 130 -3.03 5.36 4.49
C GLY A 130 -2.76 4.92 3.04
N ARG A 131 -3.73 5.08 2.13
CA ARG A 131 -3.53 4.79 0.69
C ARG A 131 -2.51 5.74 0.07
N ASP A 132 -2.63 7.03 0.33
CA ASP A 132 -1.70 8.04 -0.17
C ASP A 132 -0.27 7.79 0.34
N ALA A 133 -0.13 7.45 1.62
CA ALA A 133 1.15 7.11 2.21
C ALA A 133 1.78 5.86 1.56
N VAL A 134 0.98 4.83 1.25
CA VAL A 134 1.46 3.64 0.52
C VAL A 134 1.92 4.01 -0.88
N GLN A 135 1.14 4.80 -1.60
CA GLN A 135 1.48 5.24 -2.95
C GLN A 135 2.80 6.03 -2.95
N ALA A 136 2.92 7.03 -2.09
CA ALA A 136 4.15 7.82 -1.93
C ALA A 136 5.37 6.97 -1.55
N ALA A 137 5.18 5.93 -0.73
CA ALA A 137 6.26 5.01 -0.37
C ALA A 137 6.71 4.16 -1.56
N ILE A 138 5.77 3.70 -2.40
CA ILE A 138 6.08 2.96 -3.64
C ILE A 138 6.82 3.86 -4.62
N ASP A 139 6.41 5.12 -4.78
CA ASP A 139 7.07 6.05 -5.70
C ASP A 139 8.52 6.30 -5.28
N LYS A 140 8.78 6.52 -3.99
CA LYS A 140 10.14 6.64 -3.44
C LYS A 140 10.97 5.37 -3.64
N LEU A 141 10.36 4.19 -3.51
CA LEU A 141 11.02 2.91 -3.80
C LEU A 141 11.45 2.85 -5.27
N VAL A 142 10.58 3.25 -6.20
CA VAL A 142 10.89 3.27 -7.64
C VAL A 142 12.02 4.25 -7.94
N GLU A 143 12.02 5.44 -7.34
CA GLU A 143 13.11 6.41 -7.46
C GLU A 143 14.45 5.82 -7.00
N LYS A 144 14.48 5.21 -5.80
CA LYS A 144 15.69 4.58 -5.26
C LYS A 144 16.19 3.43 -6.13
N GLN A 145 15.29 2.67 -6.76
CA GLN A 145 15.69 1.63 -7.71
C GLN A 145 16.32 2.21 -8.98
N LYS A 146 15.80 3.32 -9.51
CA LYS A 146 16.38 4.00 -10.67
C LYS A 146 17.79 4.51 -10.37
N GLU A 147 17.97 5.17 -9.22
CA GLU A 147 19.28 5.66 -8.76
C GLU A 147 20.30 4.52 -8.66
N GLN A 148 19.91 3.36 -8.14
CA GLN A 148 20.82 2.22 -7.97
C GLN A 148 21.26 1.63 -9.32
N ILE A 149 20.34 1.51 -10.27
CA ILE A 149 20.65 1.02 -11.63
C ILE A 149 21.60 1.99 -12.35
N GLU A 150 21.41 3.29 -12.17
CA GLU A 150 22.29 4.31 -12.74
C GLU A 150 23.71 4.24 -12.16
N LYS A 151 23.84 4.11 -10.83
CA LYS A 151 25.14 3.91 -10.16
C LYS A 151 25.88 2.67 -10.66
N GLU A 152 25.18 1.54 -10.75
CA GLU A 152 25.77 0.28 -11.24
C GLU A 152 26.24 0.40 -12.71
N ARG A 153 25.51 1.17 -13.54
CA ARG A 153 25.90 1.45 -14.93
C ARG A 153 27.14 2.33 -15.01
N ASP A 154 27.24 3.35 -14.17
CA ASP A 154 28.40 4.25 -14.14
C ASP A 154 29.65 3.55 -13.60
N GLU A 155 29.51 2.68 -12.60
CA GLU A 155 30.59 1.81 -12.10
C GLU A 155 31.07 0.80 -13.15
N SER A 156 30.16 0.26 -13.97
CA SER A 156 30.53 -0.68 -15.04
C SER A 156 31.18 -0.01 -16.26
N ARG A 157 31.08 1.32 -16.38
CA ARG A 157 31.69 2.11 -17.47
C ARG A 157 33.07 2.67 -17.11
N ARG A 158 33.47 2.61 -15.84
CA ARG A 158 34.80 3.00 -15.35
C ARG A 158 35.73 1.80 -15.31
#